data_AF-A0A0C9V545-F1
#
_entry.id   AF-A0A0C9V545-F1
#
_cell.length_a   1.000
_cell.length_b   1.000
_cell.length_c   1.000
_cell.angle_alpha   90.00
_cell.angle_beta   90.00
_cell.angle_gamma   90.00
#
_symmetry.space_group_name_H-M   'P 1'
#
loop_
_entity.id
_entity.type
_entity.pdbx_description
1 polymer ?
#
loop_
_entity_poly.entity_id
_entity_poly.type
_entity_poly.pdbx_seq_one_letter_code
_entity_poly.pdbx_strand_id
1 'polypeptide(L)'
;GVDRLVANKGLQTFTIPSCIASGQYLLRTEIIALHAASSYPGAQLYMECAQLNIVGGTGAKTPAAVSFPGAYQPTDPGITIDIYWPPVTNYTIPGPAVFSC
;
A
#
# COMPACT_ATOMS: atom_id res chain seq x y z
N GLY A 1 4.24 10.85 -4.32
CA GLY A 1 3.63 9.84 -3.43
C GLY A 1 3.73 10.34 -2.01
N VAL A 2 4.87 10.08 -1.38
CA VAL A 2 5.27 10.67 -0.09
C VAL A 2 5.33 12.21 -0.16
N ASP A 3 5.64 12.80 -1.31
CA ASP A 3 5.62 14.26 -1.50
C ASP A 3 4.23 14.86 -1.22
N ARG A 4 3.16 14.16 -1.63
CA ARG A 4 1.78 14.58 -1.36
C ARG A 4 1.46 14.47 0.11
N LEU A 5 1.93 13.42 0.78
CA LEU A 5 1.75 13.26 2.22
C LEU A 5 2.43 14.40 3.00
N VAL A 6 3.67 14.71 2.66
CA VAL A 6 4.44 15.82 3.26
C VAL A 6 3.75 17.16 3.00
N ALA A 7 3.37 17.44 1.75
CA ALA A 7 2.65 18.66 1.39
C ALA A 7 1.28 18.77 2.10
N ASN A 8 0.61 17.64 2.33
CA ASN A 8 -0.66 17.55 3.03
C ASN A 8 -0.51 17.35 4.55
N LYS A 9 0.63 17.77 5.13
CA LYS A 9 0.89 17.79 6.59
C LYS A 9 0.69 16.43 7.27
N GLY A 10 1.07 15.35 6.59
CA GLY A 10 0.95 13.98 7.12
C GLY A 10 -0.43 13.35 6.95
N LEU A 11 -1.37 14.00 6.24
CA LEU A 11 -2.70 13.44 6.00
C LEU A 11 -2.74 12.65 4.69
N GLN A 12 -3.14 11.38 4.78
CA GLN A 12 -3.46 10.52 3.65
C GLN A 12 -4.93 10.13 3.71
N THR A 13 -5.65 10.38 2.62
CA THR A 13 -7.09 10.08 2.53
C THR A 13 -7.33 8.92 1.59
N PHE A 14 -8.29 8.06 1.94
CA PHE A 14 -8.78 6.97 1.11
C PHE A 14 -10.25 6.70 1.45
N THR A 15 -10.94 5.94 0.59
CA THR A 15 -12.35 5.58 0.78
C THR A 15 -12.47 4.13 1.21
N ILE A 16 -13.19 3.87 2.30
CA ILE A 16 -13.61 2.50 2.65
C ILE A 16 -14.64 2.05 1.61
N PRO A 17 -14.41 0.94 0.87
CA PRO A 17 -15.34 0.50 -0.15
C PRO A 17 -16.70 0.13 0.45
N SER A 18 -17.80 0.61 -0.13
CA SER A 18 -19.15 0.33 0.40
C SER A 18 -19.62 -1.12 0.16
N CYS A 19 -18.97 -1.84 -0.76
CA CYS A 19 -19.38 -3.18 -1.17
C CYS A 19 -18.75 -4.33 -0.38
N ILE A 20 -17.83 -4.06 0.56
CA ILE A 20 -17.30 -5.09 1.46
C ILE A 20 -18.31 -5.39 2.58
N ALA A 21 -18.13 -6.53 3.25
CA ALA A 21 -18.97 -6.88 4.40
C ALA A 21 -18.75 -5.90 5.57
N SER A 22 -19.80 -5.64 6.34
CA SER A 22 -19.66 -4.97 7.64
C SER A 22 -18.94 -5.89 8.64
N GLY A 23 -18.24 -5.32 9.61
CA GLY A 23 -17.56 -6.10 10.66
C GLY A 23 -16.23 -5.51 11.10
N GLN A 24 -15.46 -6.30 11.85
CA GLN A 24 -14.15 -5.90 12.36
C GLN A 24 -13.05 -6.12 11.32
N TYR A 25 -12.20 -5.11 11.13
CA TYR A 25 -11.08 -5.13 10.19
C TYR A 25 -9.82 -4.56 10.82
N LEU A 26 -8.66 -5.07 10.39
CA LEU A 26 -7.39 -4.37 10.52
C LEU A 26 -7.13 -3.57 9.25
N LEU A 27 -6.85 -2.28 9.42
CA LEU A 27 -6.39 -1.40 8.34
C LEU A 27 -4.89 -1.23 8.46
N ARG A 28 -4.15 -1.83 7.53
CA ARG A 28 -2.70 -1.58 7.37
C ARG A 28 -2.48 -0.38 6.47
N THR A 29 -1.87 0.68 6.98
CA THR A 29 -1.39 1.82 6.19
C THR A 29 0.12 1.71 6.02
N GLU A 30 0.67 2.06 4.86
CA GLU A 30 2.10 1.93 4.61
C GLU A 30 2.67 3.05 3.75
N ILE A 31 3.91 3.41 4.06
CA ILE A 31 4.81 4.19 3.21
C ILE A 31 6.05 3.35 2.91
N ILE A 32 6.48 3.32 1.65
CA ILE A 32 7.73 2.69 1.24
C ILE A 32 8.68 3.79 0.76
N ALA A 33 9.79 4.00 1.48
CA ALA A 33 10.83 4.94 1.08
C ALA A 33 11.90 4.21 0.24
N LEU A 34 12.19 4.77 -0.94
CA LEU A 34 12.99 4.12 -1.99
C LEU A 34 14.36 4.77 -2.22
N HIS A 35 14.72 5.77 -1.42
CA HIS A 35 15.95 6.54 -1.62
C HIS A 35 17.25 5.71 -1.48
N ALA A 36 17.16 4.52 -0.90
CA ALA A 36 18.26 3.56 -0.75
C ALA A 36 17.91 2.18 -1.35
N ALA A 37 16.94 2.10 -2.26
CA ALA A 37 16.38 0.85 -2.76
C ALA A 37 17.06 0.29 -4.04
N SER A 38 18.20 0.84 -4.47
CA SER A 38 18.91 0.34 -5.66
C SER A 38 19.44 -1.09 -5.53
N SER A 39 19.52 -1.60 -4.31
CA SER A 39 19.82 -3.00 -3.99
C SER A 39 18.90 -3.50 -2.86
N TYR A 40 18.69 -4.82 -2.80
CA TYR A 40 18.02 -5.46 -1.67
C TYR A 40 19.03 -6.07 -0.68
N PRO A 41 18.86 -5.89 0.65
CA PRO A 41 17.87 -5.02 1.29
C PRO A 41 18.21 -3.53 1.11
N GLY A 42 17.17 -2.67 1.02
CA GLY A 42 17.37 -1.24 0.81
C GLY A 42 16.10 -0.39 0.95
N ALA A 43 14.97 -0.83 0.37
CA ALA A 43 13.67 -0.20 0.59
C ALA A 43 13.28 -0.22 2.08
N GLN A 44 12.72 0.90 2.56
CA GLN A 44 12.32 1.06 3.96
C GLN A 44 10.79 1.10 4.04
N LEU A 45 10.19 0.09 4.67
CA LEU A 45 8.76 -0.10 4.77
C LEU A 45 8.28 0.37 6.15
N TYR A 46 7.46 1.42 6.19
CA TYR A 46 6.89 2.01 7.40
C TYR A 46 5.39 1.73 7.43
N MET A 47 4.92 0.87 8.35
CA MET A 47 3.51 0.50 8.43
C MET A 47 3.00 0.38 9.85
N GLU A 48 1.72 0.71 10.03
CA GLU A 48 0.98 0.48 11.26
C GLU A 48 -0.41 -0.06 10.92
N CYS A 49 -1.07 -0.66 11.93
CA CYS A 49 -2.41 -1.18 11.82
C CYS A 49 -3.39 -0.44 12.73
N ALA A 50 -4.50 0.02 12.18
CA ALA A 50 -5.66 0.49 12.93
C ALA A 50 -6.71 -0.61 13.05
N GLN A 51 -7.47 -0.62 14.15
CA GLN A 51 -8.60 -1.53 14.35
C GLN A 51 -9.90 -0.78 14.03
N LEU A 52 -10.68 -1.30 13.10
CA LEU A 52 -11.92 -0.66 12.63
C LEU A 52 -13.12 -1.58 12.84
N ASN A 53 -14.29 -0.96 13.07
CA ASN A 53 -15.58 -1.61 12.90
C ASN A 53 -16.30 -0.93 11.71
N ILE A 54 -16.35 -1.61 10.56
CA ILE A 54 -17.02 -1.12 9.36
C ILE A 54 -18.51 -1.40 9.49
N VAL A 55 -19.32 -0.35 9.29
CA VAL A 55 -20.79 -0.41 9.31
C VAL A 55 -21.37 0.03 7.96
N GLY A 56 -22.52 -0.51 7.59
CA GLY A 56 -23.22 -0.14 6.35
C GLY A 56 -22.62 -0.70 5.06
N GLY A 57 -21.64 -1.61 5.16
CA GLY A 57 -21.10 -2.34 4.02
C GLY A 57 -22.09 -3.38 3.50
N THR A 58 -22.30 -3.46 2.18
CA THR A 58 -23.32 -4.32 1.57
C THR A 58 -22.92 -5.80 1.50
N GLY A 59 -21.61 -6.12 1.59
CA GLY A 59 -21.11 -7.48 1.41
C GLY A 59 -21.28 -8.04 0.00
N ALA A 60 -21.55 -7.19 -1.01
CA ALA A 60 -21.80 -7.64 -2.39
C ALA A 60 -20.55 -8.17 -3.10
N LYS A 61 -19.34 -7.86 -2.61
CA LYS A 61 -18.08 -8.36 -3.15
C LYS A 61 -17.14 -8.85 -2.04
N THR A 62 -16.44 -9.94 -2.32
CA THR A 62 -15.34 -10.46 -1.51
C THR A 62 -14.02 -10.23 -2.25
N PRO A 63 -13.13 -9.35 -1.77
CA PRO A 63 -11.82 -9.13 -2.39
C PRO A 63 -10.96 -10.40 -2.35
N ALA A 64 -10.16 -10.64 -3.40
CA ALA A 64 -9.07 -11.60 -3.31
C ALA A 64 -8.02 -11.13 -2.29
N ALA A 65 -7.54 -12.05 -1.46
CA ALA A 65 -6.59 -11.75 -0.38
C ALA A 65 -5.16 -12.17 -0.73
N VAL A 66 -4.19 -11.54 -0.07
CA VAL A 66 -2.77 -11.87 -0.08
C VAL A 66 -2.24 -11.94 1.36
N SER A 67 -1.08 -12.54 1.57
CA SER A 67 -0.48 -12.70 2.90
C SER A 67 0.63 -11.69 3.18
N PHE A 68 0.76 -11.26 4.42
CA PHE A 68 1.96 -10.59 4.95
C PHE A 68 2.55 -11.42 6.09
N PRO A 69 3.80 -11.92 5.98
CA PRO A 69 4.70 -11.85 4.82
C PRO A 69 4.20 -12.67 3.61
N GLY A 70 4.62 -12.29 2.40
CA GLY A 70 4.35 -13.01 1.15
C GLY A 70 3.97 -12.14 -0.05
N ALA A 71 3.21 -11.07 0.17
CA ALA A 71 2.68 -10.21 -0.90
C ALA A 71 3.75 -9.35 -1.60
N TYR A 72 4.87 -9.09 -0.92
CA TYR A 72 6.03 -8.38 -1.47
C TYR A 72 7.21 -9.32 -1.60
N GLN A 73 7.95 -9.19 -2.68
CA GLN A 73 9.17 -9.93 -2.95
C GLN A 73 10.38 -8.99 -3.06
N PRO A 74 11.58 -9.44 -2.65
CA PRO A 74 12.82 -8.70 -2.88
C PRO A 74 13.01 -8.27 -4.34
N THR A 75 12.52 -9.08 -5.28
CA THR A 75 12.64 -8.86 -6.72
C THR A 75 11.53 -8.02 -7.33
N ASP A 76 10.55 -7.55 -6.55
CA ASP A 76 9.50 -6.70 -7.09
C ASP A 76 10.11 -5.40 -7.64
N PRO A 77 9.69 -4.94 -8.84
CA PRO A 77 10.24 -3.73 -9.47
C PRO A 77 9.93 -2.46 -8.68
N GLY A 78 9.01 -2.54 -7.71
CA GLY A 78 8.71 -1.47 -6.77
C GLY A 78 9.49 -1.52 -5.44
N ILE A 79 10.24 -2.60 -5.20
CA ILE A 79 11.00 -2.86 -3.96
C ILE A 79 12.51 -2.72 -4.21
N THR A 80 13.03 -3.32 -5.27
CA THR A 80 14.43 -3.11 -5.71
C THR A 80 14.43 -2.25 -6.96
N ILE A 81 14.80 -0.98 -6.80
CA ILE A 81 14.70 0.05 -7.84
C ILE A 81 15.70 1.18 -7.56
N ASP A 82 16.44 1.58 -8.59
CA ASP A 82 17.18 2.84 -8.59
C ASP A 82 16.26 3.97 -9.06
N ILE A 83 15.87 4.86 -8.16
CA ILE A 83 14.98 5.98 -8.47
C ILE A 83 15.71 7.18 -9.08
N TYR A 84 17.05 7.19 -9.07
CA TYR A 84 17.86 8.33 -9.49
C TYR A 84 18.38 8.19 -10.93
N TRP A 85 18.80 6.98 -11.35
CA TRP A 85 19.42 6.81 -12.67
C TRP A 85 19.09 5.48 -13.37
N PRO A 86 18.45 5.53 -14.57
CA PRO A 86 17.80 6.71 -15.15
C PRO A 86 16.61 7.16 -14.26
N PRO A 87 16.21 8.45 -14.31
CA PRO A 87 15.04 8.90 -13.57
C PRO A 87 13.80 8.08 -13.91
N VAL A 88 13.15 7.53 -12.88
CA VAL A 88 11.97 6.67 -13.03
C VAL A 88 10.78 7.50 -13.49
N THR A 89 10.18 7.11 -14.62
CA THR A 89 8.98 7.76 -15.18
C THR A 89 7.69 6.96 -14.92
N ASN A 90 7.82 5.67 -14.64
CA ASN A 90 6.70 4.80 -14.27
C ASN A 90 7.13 3.90 -13.10
N TYR A 91 6.32 3.88 -12.04
CA TYR A 91 6.58 3.10 -10.84
C TYR A 91 5.48 2.06 -10.62
N THR A 92 5.88 0.78 -10.58
CA THR A 92 4.97 -0.31 -10.25
C THR A 92 4.91 -0.49 -8.74
N ILE A 93 3.78 -0.13 -8.14
CA ILE A 93 3.53 -0.33 -6.71
C ILE A 93 3.52 -1.84 -6.41
N PRO A 94 4.24 -2.32 -5.38
CA PRO A 94 4.26 -3.74 -5.03
C PRO A 94 2.93 -4.19 -4.42
N GLY A 95 2.63 -5.49 -4.54
CA GLY A 95 1.39 -6.10 -4.05
C GLY A 95 0.28 -6.20 -5.11
N PRO A 96 -0.95 -6.57 -4.69
CA PRO A 96 -2.06 -6.80 -5.60
C PRO A 96 -2.63 -5.49 -6.17
N ALA A 97 -3.43 -5.60 -7.21
CA ALA A 97 -4.21 -4.48 -7.73
C ALA A 97 -5.17 -3.92 -6.67
N VAL A 98 -5.45 -2.61 -6.74
CA VAL A 98 -6.39 -1.93 -5.85
C VAL A 98 -7.80 -2.51 -6.04
N PHE A 99 -8.41 -2.96 -4.93
CA PHE A 99 -9.78 -3.43 -4.94
C PHE A 99 -10.77 -2.29 -5.22
N SER A 100 -11.80 -2.57 -6.01
CA SER A 100 -12.89 -1.63 -6.32
C SER A 100 -14.26 -2.30 -6.26
N CYS A 101 -15.24 -1.53 -5.77
CA CYS A 101 -16.63 -1.71 -6.14
C CYS A 101 -16.78 -1.28 -7.61
#